data_AF-A0A2N9X5C9-F1
#
_entry.id   AF-A0A2N9X5C9-F1
#
_cell.length_a   1.000
_cell.length_b   1.000
_cell.length_c   1.000
_cell.angle_alpha   90.00
_cell.angle_beta   90.00
_cell.angle_gamma   90.00
#
_symmetry.space_group_name_H-M   'P 1'
#
loop_
_entity.id
_entity.type
_entity.pdbx_description
1 polymer ?
#
loop_
_entity_poly.entity_id
_entity_poly.type
_entity_poly.pdbx_seq_one_letter_code
_entity_poly.pdbx_strand_id
1 'polypeptide(L)' 'MYNYQSDTTQFLNKYLNDHPEEAQAQIQHRGLLWDVQLNSEDEANFAAAKLPKKGYTYLTE' A
#
# COMPACT_ATOMS: atom_id res chain seq x y z
N MET A 1 28.34 13.99 -13.32
CA MET A 1 26.97 13.94 -12.76
C MET A 1 27.09 13.46 -11.31
N TYR A 2 26.72 14.29 -10.33
CA TYR A 2 26.91 13.95 -8.91
C TYR A 2 25.81 12.99 -8.45
N ASN A 3 26.17 11.76 -8.08
CA ASN A 3 25.27 10.80 -7.44
C ASN A 3 25.33 10.98 -5.92
N TYR A 4 24.94 12.16 -5.43
CA TYR A 4 24.85 12.36 -4.00
C TYR A 4 23.67 11.56 -3.44
N GLN A 5 23.94 10.71 -2.45
CA GLN A 5 22.94 10.11 -1.58
C GLN A 5 23.16 10.62 -0.15
N SER A 6 22.06 10.89 0.55
CA SER A 6 22.12 11.18 1.99
C SER A 6 22.71 10.01 2.77
N ASP A 7 23.34 10.30 3.91
CA ASP A 7 23.94 9.29 4.78
C ASP A 7 22.92 8.22 5.20
N THR A 8 21.68 8.62 5.45
CA THR A 8 20.57 7.71 5.76
C THR A 8 20.29 6.75 4.61
N THR A 9 20.29 7.23 3.37
CA THR A 9 20.07 6.37 2.20
C THR A 9 21.20 5.36 2.04
N GLN A 10 22.45 5.80 2.23
CA GLN A 10 23.61 4.91 2.17
C GLN A 10 23.58 3.85 3.26
N PHE A 11 23.19 4.23 4.49
CA PHE A 11 22.98 3.31 5.61
C PHE A 11 21.93 2.24 5.28
N LEU A 12 20.75 2.65 4.80
CA LEU A 12 19.66 1.73 4.46
C LEU A 12 20.08 0.76 3.35
N ASN A 13 20.76 1.24 2.31
CA ASN A 13 21.26 0.40 1.23
C ASN A 13 22.26 -0.64 1.74
N LYS A 14 23.16 -0.24 2.64
CA LYS A 14 24.11 -1.17 3.26
C LYS A 14 23.38 -2.21 4.13
N TYR A 15 22.47 -1.76 4.99
CA TYR A 15 21.70 -2.64 5.86
C TYR A 15 20.93 -3.71 5.06
N LEU A 16 20.23 -3.31 3.99
CA LEU A 16 19.48 -4.25 3.16
C LEU A 16 20.36 -5.22 2.38
N ASN A 17 21.59 -4.84 2.02
CA ASN A 17 22.56 -5.75 1.42
C ASN A 17 23.08 -6.78 2.43
N ASP A 18 23.32 -6.35 3.67
CA ASP A 18 23.85 -7.20 4.74
C ASP A 18 22.75 -8.14 5.31
N HIS A 19 21.47 -7.76 5.17
CA HIS A 19 20.29 -8.46 5.71
C HIS A 19 19.25 -8.84 4.63
N PRO A 20 19.53 -9.84 3.76
CA PRO A 20 18.60 -10.26 2.72
C PRO A 20 17.26 -10.80 3.26
N GLU A 21 17.21 -11.26 4.51
CA GLU A 21 16.00 -11.67 5.22
C GLU A 21 14.98 -10.53 5.35
N GLU A 22 15.45 -9.29 5.48
CA GLU A 22 14.59 -8.10 5.61
C GLU A 22 13.86 -7.80 4.31
N ALA A 23 14.50 -8.07 3.16
CA ALA A 23 13.84 -7.95 1.86
C ALA A 23 12.67 -8.95 1.74
N GLN A 24 12.85 -10.17 2.25
CA GLN A 24 11.77 -11.16 2.29
C GLN A 24 10.66 -10.70 3.25
N ALA A 25 11.01 -10.21 4.44
CA ALA A 25 10.06 -9.68 5.41
C ALA A 25 9.25 -8.50 4.85
N GLN A 26 9.87 -7.62 4.06
CA GLN A 26 9.21 -6.49 3.41
C GLN A 26 8.08 -6.94 2.47
N ILE A 27 8.31 -8.00 1.70
CA ILE A 27 7.27 -8.60 0.83
C ILE A 27 6.12 -9.17 1.67
N GLN A 28 6.45 -9.91 2.74
CA GLN A 28 5.43 -10.47 3.63
C GLN A 28 4.59 -9.36 4.30
N HIS A 29 5.23 -8.31 4.82
CA HIS A 29 4.57 -7.18 5.46
C HIS A 29 3.69 -6.38 4.48
N ARG A 30 4.14 -6.20 3.23
CA ARG A 30 3.31 -5.60 2.18
C ARG A 30 2.04 -6.44 1.94
N GLY A 31 2.17 -7.76 1.96
CA GLY A 31 1.05 -8.69 1.85
C GLY A 31 0.00 -8.59 2.96
N LEU A 32 0.37 -8.09 4.15
CA LEU A 32 -0.55 -7.97 5.28
C LEU A 32 -1.45 -6.73 5.19
N LEU A 33 -0.91 -5.61 4.74
CA LEU A 33 -1.58 -4.31 4.80
C LEU A 33 -2.08 -3.80 3.45
N TRP A 34 -1.41 -4.16 2.36
CA TRP A 34 -1.61 -3.51 1.07
C TRP A 34 -2.13 -4.47 0.00
N ASP A 35 -1.60 -5.69 -0.07
CA ASP A 35 -2.06 -6.70 -1.04
C ASP A 35 -3.18 -7.56 -0.43
N VAL A 36 -4.38 -6.99 -0.32
CA VAL A 36 -5.56 -7.71 0.16
C VAL A 36 -6.17 -8.53 -0.97
N GLN A 37 -6.37 -9.83 -0.76
CA GLN A 37 -7.17 -10.66 -1.65
C GLN A 37 -8.65 -10.39 -1.38
N LEU A 38 -9.36 -9.85 -2.36
CA LEU A 38 -10.80 -9.61 -2.29
C LEU A 38 -11.57 -10.82 -2.80
N ASN A 39 -12.63 -11.19 -2.09
CA ASN A 39 -13.56 -12.22 -2.54
C ASN A 39 -14.46 -11.66 -3.64
N SER A 40 -14.46 -12.29 -4.81
CA SER A 40 -15.23 -11.84 -5.97
C SER A 40 -16.75 -11.81 -5.71
N GLU A 41 -17.26 -12.68 -4.83
CA GLU A 41 -18.67 -12.67 -4.45
C GLU A 41 -19.02 -11.42 -3.62
N ASP A 42 -18.15 -11.05 -2.67
CA ASP A 42 -18.33 -9.85 -1.85
C ASP A 42 -18.25 -8.58 -2.70
N GLU A 43 -17.32 -8.49 -3.65
CA GLU A 43 -17.24 -7.37 -4.59
C GLU A 43 -18.53 -7.20 -5.41
N ALA A 44 -19.08 -8.30 -5.92
CA ALA A 44 -20.34 -8.28 -6.66
C ALA A 44 -21.50 -7.82 -5.78
N ASN A 45 -21.56 -8.30 -4.53
CA ASN A 45 -22.58 -7.92 -3.56
C ASN A 45 -22.47 -6.43 -3.19
N PHE A 46 -21.27 -5.90 -2.97
CA PHE A 46 -21.05 -4.48 -2.70
C PHE A 46 -21.41 -3.59 -3.90
N ALA A 47 -21.10 -4.04 -5.12
CA ALA A 47 -21.49 -3.34 -6.34
C ALA A 47 -23.01 -3.29 -6.50
N ALA A 48 -23.70 -4.40 -6.24
CA ALA A 48 -25.16 -4.48 -6.30
C ALA A 48 -25.84 -3.65 -5.19
N ALA A 49 -25.25 -3.58 -4.00
CA ALA A 49 -25.77 -2.82 -2.85
C ALA A 49 -25.42 -1.31 -2.90
N LYS A 50 -24.79 -0.82 -3.97
CA LYS A 50 -24.32 0.56 -4.06
C LYS A 50 -25.48 1.55 -4.13
N LEU A 51 -25.64 2.34 -3.08
CA LEU A 51 -26.61 3.44 -3.04
C LEU A 51 -26.04 4.73 -3.67
N PRO A 52 -26.85 5.53 -4.37
CA PRO A 52 -26.43 6.84 -4.85
C PRO A 52 -26.09 7.75 -3.67
N LYS A 53 -24.84 8.20 -3.61
CA LYS A 53 -24.37 9.15 -2.59
C LYS A 53 -24.45 10.57 -3.16
N LYS A 54 -24.95 11.53 -2.37
CA LYS A 54 -24.87 12.95 -2.72
C LYS A 54 -23.39 13.35 -2.88
N GLY A 55 -23.07 14.17 -3.88
CA GLY A 55 -21.70 14.63 -4.14
C GLY A 55 -21.12 15.48 -2.99
N TYR A 56 -21.98 16.13 -2.22
CA TYR A 56 -21.63 16.87 -1.01
C TYR A 56 -22.65 16.58 0.08
N THR A 57 -22.21 15.95 1.18
CA THR A 57 -23.06 15.57 2.32
C THR A 57 -23.77 16.76 2.95
N TYR A 58 -23.15 17.94 2.90
CA TYR A 58 -23.65 19.17 3.50
C TYR A 58 -24.22 20.17 2.48
N LEU A 59 -24.35 19.79 1.20
CA LEU A 59 -25.04 20.64 0.24
C LEU A 59 -26.54 20.54 0.51
N THR A 60 -27.03 21.44 1.33
CA THR A 60 -28.43 21.83 1.43
C THR A 60 -28.69 22.85 0.33
N GLU A 61 -29.27 22.41 -0.79
CA GLU A 61 -29.96 23.32 -1.72
C GLU A 61 -31.16 23.99 -1.01
#